data_AF-A0A3G7TMC9-F1
#
_entry.id   AF-A0A3G7TMC9-F1
#
_cell.length_a   1.000
_cell.length_b   1.000
_cell.length_c   1.000
_cell.angle_alpha   90.00
_cell.angle_beta   90.00
_cell.angle_gamma   90.00
#
_symmetry.space_group_name_H-M   'P 1'
#
loop_
_entity.id
_entity.type
_entity.pdbx_description
1 polymer ?
#
loop_
_entity_poly.entity_id
_entity_poly.type
_entity_poly.pdbx_seq_one_letter_code
_entity_poly.pdbx_strand_id
1 'polypeptide(L)'
;MMAHGANNIYENGCNLLENRSDTQGPVRKVYQEGAKLFGGGALEGDMVYGTADLGLSAYGVGRMVLKPDAWRLFRYIRTDYIRAYKATSNSALSFEVLSDGVTINSMYQEAKASDK
;
A
#
# COMPACT_ATOMS: atom_id res chain seq x y z
N MET A 1 -4.91 8.24 -0.43
CA MET A 1 -5.58 7.17 -1.22
C MET A 1 -5.87 7.53 -2.69
N MET A 2 -5.50 8.71 -3.20
CA MET A 2 -5.57 9.00 -4.65
C MET A 2 -4.22 8.99 -5.37
N ALA A 3 -3.10 9.19 -4.65
CA ALA A 3 -1.77 9.18 -5.25
C ALA A 3 -1.28 7.77 -5.67
N HIS A 4 -1.66 6.70 -4.95
CA HIS A 4 -1.21 5.33 -5.24
C HIS A 4 -2.03 4.63 -6.33
N GLY A 5 -3.33 4.93 -6.44
CA GLY A 5 -4.19 4.37 -7.50
C GLY A 5 -3.82 4.90 -8.90
N ALA A 6 -3.44 6.19 -8.99
CA ALA A 6 -2.97 6.79 -10.23
C ALA A 6 -1.59 6.25 -10.67
N ASN A 7 -0.69 5.97 -9.71
CA ASN A 7 0.65 5.45 -10.01
C ASN A 7 0.58 4.00 -10.55
N ASN A 8 -0.26 3.15 -9.95
CA ASN A 8 -0.44 1.75 -10.39
C ASN A 8 -1.15 1.62 -11.75
N ILE A 9 -2.05 2.55 -12.10
CA ILE A 9 -2.68 2.61 -13.43
C ILE A 9 -1.69 3.12 -14.49
N TYR A 10 -0.85 4.11 -14.15
CA TYR A 10 0.16 4.63 -15.07
C TYR A 10 1.28 3.60 -15.31
N GLU A 11 1.77 2.92 -14.26
CA GLU A 11 2.82 1.89 -14.34
C GLU A 11 2.35 0.62 -15.05
N ASN A 12 1.10 0.18 -14.89
CA ASN A 12 0.57 -0.96 -15.64
C ASN A 12 0.17 -0.62 -17.09
N GLY A 13 -0.25 0.62 -17.38
CA GLY A 13 -0.67 1.05 -18.72
C GLY A 13 0.48 1.24 -19.70
N CYS A 14 1.58 1.87 -19.29
CA CYS A 14 2.76 2.08 -20.14
C CYS A 14 3.63 0.81 -20.30
N ASN A 15 3.73 -0.05 -19.27
CA ASN A 15 4.53 -1.29 -19.36
C ASN A 15 3.99 -2.30 -20.37
N LEU A 16 2.67 -2.31 -20.63
CA LEU A 16 2.06 -3.13 -21.67
C LEU A 16 2.32 -2.60 -23.09
N LEU A 17 2.67 -1.32 -23.26
CA LEU A 17 2.93 -0.70 -24.56
C LEU A 17 4.42 -0.62 -24.92
N GLU A 18 5.32 -0.47 -23.94
CA GLU A 18 6.74 -0.16 -24.20
C GLU A 18 7.75 -1.27 -23.91
N ASN A 19 7.33 -2.41 -23.33
CA ASN A 19 8.15 -3.61 -23.18
C ASN A 19 9.57 -3.33 -22.61
N ARG A 20 9.66 -2.52 -21.55
CA ARG A 20 10.89 -2.22 -20.81
C ARG A 20 10.65 -2.32 -19.31
N SER A 21 11.61 -2.92 -18.60
CA SER A 21 11.48 -3.37 -17.21
C SER A 21 12.36 -2.60 -16.22
N ASP A 22 12.46 -1.27 -16.32
CA ASP A 22 13.43 -0.51 -15.51
C ASP A 22 12.93 0.86 -15.01
N THR A 23 11.66 0.96 -14.65
CA THR A 23 11.07 2.21 -14.13
C THR A 23 10.78 2.10 -12.64
N GLN A 24 11.61 2.73 -11.81
CA GLN A 24 11.35 2.93 -10.37
C GLN A 24 10.38 4.10 -10.16
N GLY A 25 9.26 3.85 -9.49
CA GLY A 25 8.23 4.84 -9.20
C GLY A 25 8.71 6.00 -8.30
N PRO A 26 8.21 7.23 -8.49
CA PRO A 26 8.70 8.45 -7.82
C PRO A 26 8.54 8.42 -6.30
N VAL A 27 7.54 7.72 -5.76
CA VAL A 27 7.32 7.60 -4.31
C VAL A 27 8.43 6.78 -3.64
N ARG A 28 8.88 5.70 -4.30
CA ARG A 28 9.97 4.85 -3.80
C ARG A 28 11.30 5.61 -3.77
N LYS A 29 11.55 6.46 -4.78
CA LYS A 29 12.73 7.34 -4.81
C LYS A 29 12.76 8.34 -3.65
N VAL A 30 11.63 8.93 -3.27
CA VAL A 30 11.57 9.85 -2.11
C VAL A 30 11.96 9.15 -0.81
N TYR A 31 11.50 7.91 -0.60
CA TYR A 31 11.90 7.12 0.56
C TYR A 31 13.37 6.70 0.52
N GLN A 32 13.88 6.29 -0.65
CA GLN A 32 15.30 5.95 -0.81
C GLN A 32 16.23 7.17 -0.61
N GLU A 33 15.83 8.36 -1.08
CA GLU A 33 16.58 9.60 -0.83
C GLU A 33 16.50 10.05 0.63
N GLY A 34 15.32 9.93 1.26
CA GLY A 34 15.15 10.19 2.68
C GLY A 34 16.02 9.26 3.54
N ALA A 35 16.05 7.97 3.25
CA ALA A 35 16.88 7.01 3.96
C ALA A 35 18.39 7.33 3.82
N LYS A 36 18.85 7.70 2.62
CA LYS A 36 20.23 8.15 2.38
C LYS A 36 20.59 9.41 3.17
N LEU A 37 19.64 10.34 3.33
CA LEU A 37 19.85 11.57 4.13
C LEU A 37 20.01 11.29 5.63
N PHE A 38 19.39 10.23 6.15
CA PHE A 38 19.53 9.81 7.55
C PHE A 38 20.64 8.78 7.79
N GLY A 39 21.50 8.53 6.80
CA GLY A 39 22.64 7.62 6.91
C GLY A 39 22.32 6.14 6.67
N GLY A 40 21.10 5.83 6.23
CA GLY A 40 20.67 4.48 5.87
C GLY A 40 20.92 4.13 4.40
N GLY A 41 20.96 2.83 4.09
CA GLY A 41 21.12 2.31 2.73
C GLY A 41 19.80 2.28 1.95
N ALA A 42 19.87 2.06 0.62
CA ALA A 42 18.68 1.89 -0.22
C ALA A 42 17.77 0.74 0.27
N LEU A 43 18.39 -0.34 0.77
CA LEU A 43 17.70 -1.47 1.39
C LEU A 43 16.89 -1.07 2.64
N GLU A 44 17.49 -0.27 3.51
CA GLU A 44 16.83 0.17 4.75
C GLU A 44 15.64 1.08 4.43
N GLY A 45 15.78 1.94 3.42
CA GLY A 45 14.68 2.75 2.89
C GLY A 45 13.53 1.92 2.32
N ASP A 46 13.83 0.88 1.53
CA ASP A 46 12.81 0.01 0.94
C ASP A 46 12.09 -0.85 2.01
N MET A 47 12.81 -1.32 3.03
CA MET A 47 12.22 -2.07 4.16
C MET A 47 11.31 -1.21 5.03
N VAL A 48 11.70 0.04 5.30
CA VAL A 48 10.85 1.01 6.03
C VAL A 48 9.59 1.33 5.24
N TYR A 49 9.73 1.60 3.93
CA TYR A 49 8.59 1.86 3.06
C TYR A 49 7.62 0.69 3.05
N GLY A 50 8.10 -0.53 2.76
CA GLY A 50 7.24 -1.70 2.67
C GLY A 50 6.57 -2.05 4.00
N THR A 51 7.26 -1.88 5.12
CA THR A 51 6.66 -2.10 6.45
C THR A 51 5.57 -1.07 6.75
N ALA A 52 5.80 0.21 6.43
CA ALA A 52 4.80 1.27 6.60
C ALA A 52 3.58 1.04 5.70
N ASP A 53 3.79 0.65 4.44
CA ASP A 53 2.75 0.34 3.46
C ASP A 53 1.85 -0.81 3.95
N LEU A 54 2.45 -1.95 4.32
CA LEU A 54 1.73 -3.11 4.87
C LEU A 54 1.00 -2.78 6.16
N GLY A 55 1.60 -1.99 7.06
CA GLY A 55 0.96 -1.55 8.30
C GLY A 55 -0.25 -0.67 8.06
N LEU A 56 -0.15 0.26 7.10
CA LEU A 56 -1.24 1.14 6.71
C LEU A 56 -2.37 0.38 6.00
N SER A 57 -2.04 -0.58 5.14
CA SER A 57 -3.00 -1.50 4.51
C SER A 57 -3.77 -2.30 5.57
N ALA A 58 -3.05 -2.99 6.47
CA ALA A 58 -3.67 -3.76 7.55
C ALA A 58 -4.59 -2.90 8.44
N TYR A 59 -4.16 -1.68 8.77
CA TYR A 59 -5.00 -0.71 9.49
C TYR A 59 -6.23 -0.29 8.66
N GLY A 60 -6.05 -0.04 7.36
CA GLY A 60 -7.11 0.34 6.42
C GLY A 60 -8.22 -0.70 6.36
N VAL A 61 -7.88 -1.97 6.22
CA VAL A 61 -8.81 -3.11 6.20
C VAL A 61 -9.45 -3.36 7.58
N GLY A 62 -8.66 -3.17 8.65
CA GLY A 62 -9.04 -3.50 10.01
C GLY A 62 -9.84 -2.42 10.75
N ARG A 63 -9.75 -1.15 10.35
CA ARG A 63 -10.38 -0.04 11.09
C ARG A 63 -11.91 -0.12 11.10
N MET A 64 -12.52 0.58 12.05
CA MET A 64 -13.98 0.75 12.10
C MET A 64 -14.40 1.88 11.17
N VAL A 65 -15.41 1.63 10.33
CA VAL A 65 -16.04 2.60 9.44
C VAL A 65 -17.53 2.62 9.69
N LEU A 66 -18.17 3.75 9.43
CA LEU A 66 -19.61 3.87 9.54
C LEU A 66 -20.27 2.94 8.51
N LYS A 67 -21.33 2.21 8.89
CA LYS A 67 -22.10 1.43 7.93
C LYS A 67 -22.66 2.36 6.84
N PRO A 68 -22.65 1.94 5.56
CA PRO A 68 -23.14 2.78 4.46
C PRO A 68 -24.59 3.27 4.64
N ASP A 69 -25.41 2.48 5.32
CA ASP A 69 -26.83 2.70 5.59
C ASP A 69 -27.11 3.19 7.02
N ALA A 70 -26.08 3.54 7.80
CA ALA A 70 -26.27 4.04 9.16
C ALA A 70 -26.96 5.41 9.19
N TRP A 71 -28.05 5.49 9.94
CA TRP A 71 -28.74 6.74 10.23
C TRP A 71 -28.54 7.17 11.69
N ARG A 72 -28.55 8.47 11.95
CA ARG A 72 -28.46 9.04 13.30
C ARG A 72 -29.60 10.01 13.58
N LEU A 73 -30.14 9.98 14.80
CA LEU A 73 -31.04 11.01 15.30
C LEU A 73 -30.27 12.17 15.97
N PHE A 74 -29.27 11.86 16.80
CA PHE A 74 -28.42 12.86 17.48
C PHE A 74 -26.92 12.57 17.36
N ARG A 75 -26.51 11.30 17.44
CA ARG A 75 -25.11 10.86 17.30
C ARG A 75 -25.03 9.40 16.85
N TYR A 76 -23.92 9.03 16.23
CA TYR A 76 -23.60 7.63 15.93
C TYR A 76 -23.15 6.89 17.20
N ILE A 77 -23.54 5.63 17.29
CA ILE A 77 -23.17 4.72 18.38
C ILE A 77 -22.33 3.57 17.84
N ARG A 78 -21.71 2.80 18.75
CA ARG A 78 -20.77 1.74 18.38
C ARG A 78 -21.37 0.70 17.40
N THR A 79 -22.67 0.44 17.49
CA THR A 79 -23.39 -0.51 16.61
C THR A 79 -23.57 -0.01 15.17
N ASP A 80 -23.35 1.28 14.93
CA ASP A 80 -23.43 1.90 13.60
C ASP A 80 -22.14 1.72 12.80
N TYR A 81 -21.10 1.19 13.44
CA TYR A 81 -19.80 0.95 12.82
C TYR A 81 -19.60 -0.53 12.50
N ILE A 82 -18.96 -0.79 11.37
CA ILE A 82 -18.50 -2.10 10.93
C ILE A 82 -17.00 -2.03 10.62
N ARG A 83 -16.36 -3.19 10.53
CA ARG A 83 -14.98 -3.27 10.03
C ARG A 83 -14.93 -2.85 8.56
N ALA A 84 -13.89 -2.14 8.17
CA ALA A 84 -13.73 -1.61 6.81
C ALA A 84 -13.84 -2.71 5.75
N TYR A 85 -13.23 -3.88 5.96
CA TYR A 85 -13.35 -5.01 5.02
C TYR A 85 -14.80 -5.45 4.73
N LYS A 86 -15.76 -5.21 5.63
CA LYS A 86 -17.18 -5.51 5.38
C LYS A 86 -17.87 -4.46 4.51
N ALA A 87 -17.33 -3.25 4.47
CA ALA A 87 -17.81 -2.15 3.64
C ALA A 87 -17.06 -2.05 2.30
N THR A 88 -15.89 -2.66 2.19
CA THR A 88 -15.07 -2.71 0.97
C THR A 88 -15.59 -3.77 0.01
N SER A 89 -15.52 -3.51 -1.31
CA SER A 89 -15.88 -4.50 -2.32
C SER A 89 -14.89 -5.66 -2.35
N ASN A 90 -15.36 -6.85 -2.74
CA ASN A 90 -14.49 -8.03 -2.89
C ASN A 90 -13.34 -7.79 -3.88
N SER A 91 -13.58 -7.02 -4.95
CA SER A 91 -12.54 -6.70 -5.94
C SER A 91 -11.44 -5.80 -5.37
N ALA A 92 -11.80 -4.80 -4.55
CA ALA A 92 -10.84 -3.92 -3.90
C ALA A 92 -10.02 -4.69 -2.85
N LEU A 93 -10.65 -5.58 -2.06
CA LEU A 93 -9.93 -6.45 -1.13
C LEU A 93 -8.95 -7.40 -1.84
N SER A 94 -9.37 -8.02 -2.94
CA SER A 94 -8.47 -8.87 -3.73
C SER A 94 -7.28 -8.09 -4.28
N PHE A 95 -7.50 -6.86 -4.75
CA PHE A 95 -6.44 -6.00 -5.24
C PHE A 95 -5.45 -5.62 -4.13
N GLU A 96 -5.95 -5.30 -2.94
CA GLU A 96 -5.13 -4.99 -1.76
C GLU A 96 -4.25 -6.18 -1.37
N VAL A 97 -4.81 -7.39 -1.31
CA VAL A 97 -4.04 -8.63 -1.03
C VAL A 97 -2.96 -8.88 -2.08
N LEU A 98 -3.28 -8.70 -3.36
CA LEU A 98 -2.31 -8.89 -4.45
C LEU A 98 -1.18 -7.86 -4.38
N SER A 99 -1.52 -6.58 -4.15
CA SER A 99 -0.55 -5.49 -4.03
C SER A 99 0.39 -5.72 -2.84
N ASP A 100 -0.16 -6.02 -1.66
CA ASP A 100 0.61 -6.30 -0.45
C ASP A 100 1.52 -7.53 -0.64
N GLY A 101 1.04 -8.55 -1.36
CA GLY A 101 1.84 -9.71 -1.72
C GLY A 101 3.06 -9.38 -2.58
N VAL A 102 2.92 -8.44 -3.52
CA VAL A 102 4.05 -7.93 -4.32
C VAL A 102 5.05 -7.17 -3.44
N THR A 103 4.58 -6.30 -2.54
CA THR A 103 5.43 -5.56 -1.59
C THR A 103 6.22 -6.51 -0.68
N ILE A 104 5.57 -7.54 -0.13
CA ILE A 104 6.25 -8.55 0.70
C ILE A 104 7.32 -9.29 -0.10
N ASN A 105 7.01 -9.68 -1.34
CA ASN A 105 7.95 -10.40 -2.18
C ASN A 105 9.16 -9.53 -2.58
N SER A 106 8.96 -8.25 -2.90
CA SER A 106 10.08 -7.34 -3.19
C SER A 106 10.98 -7.16 -1.97
N MET A 107 10.40 -6.94 -0.78
CA MET A 107 11.15 -6.84 0.47
C MET A 107 11.95 -8.12 0.76
N TYR A 108 11.36 -9.29 0.54
CA TYR A 108 12.05 -10.57 0.74
C TYR A 108 13.24 -10.75 -0.21
N GLN A 109 13.08 -10.40 -1.49
CA GLN A 109 14.16 -10.51 -2.48
C GLN A 109 15.29 -9.53 -2.19
N GLU A 110 14.97 -8.32 -1.76
CA GLU A 110 15.96 -7.31 -1.37
C GLU A 110 16.73 -7.73 -0.11
N ALA A 111 16.03 -8.22 0.91
CA ALA A 111 16.66 -8.77 2.11
C ALA A 111 17.60 -9.95 1.78
N LYS A 112 17.16 -10.87 0.91
CA LYS A 112 17.96 -12.01 0.46
C LYS A 112 19.17 -11.60 -0.39
N ALA A 113 19.04 -10.56 -1.20
CA ALA A 113 20.14 -10.04 -2.01
C ALA A 113 21.21 -9.33 -1.17
N SER A 114 20.82 -8.75 -0.03
CA SER A 114 21.75 -8.11 0.93
C SER A 114 22.60 -9.08 1.74
N ASP A 115 22.15 -10.33 1.86
CA ASP A 115 22.79 -11.37 2.68
C ASP A 115 23.90 -12.13 1.92
N LYS A 116 24.10 -11.80 0.63
CA LYS A 116 25.17 -12.32 -0.25
C LYS A 116 26.30 -11.32 -0.41
#